data_AF-A0A2I3T9U7-F1
#
_entry.id   AF-A0A2I3T9U7-F1
#
_cell.length_a   1.000
_cell.length_b   1.000
_cell.length_c   1.000
_cell.angle_alpha   90.00
_cell.angle_beta   90.00
_cell.angle_gamma   90.00
#
_symmetry.space_group_name_H-M   'P 1'
#
loop_
_entity.id
_entity.type
_entity.pdbx_description
1 polymer ?
#
loop_
_entity_poly.entity_id
_entity_poly.type
_entity_poly.pdbx_seq_one_letter_code
_entity_poly.pdbx_strand_id
1 'polypeptide(L)'
;MPYKLKKEKELFIQKLRQCCVLFDFVSDPLSDLKFKEVKRAGLNEMVEYITHSRDVVTEAIYPEAVTMFSVNLFRTLPPSSNPTGAEFDPEEDEPTLEAAWPHLQLVYEFFLRFLESPDFQPNIAKKYIDQKFVLALLDLFDSEDPRERDFLKTILHRIYGKFLGLRAYIRRQINHIFYRFIYETEHHNGIAELLEILGSIINGFALPLKEEHKMFLIRVLLPLHKVKSLSVYHPQLAYCVVQFLEKESSLTEPVIVGLLKFWPKTHSPKEVMFLNELEEILDVIEPSEFSKVMEPLFRQLAKCVSSPHFQVAERALYYWNNEYIMSLISDNAARVLPIMFPALYRNSKSHWNKTIHGLIYNALKLFMEMNQKLFDDCTQQYKAEKQKGRFRMKEREEMWQKIEELARLNPQYPMFRAPPPLPPVYSMETETPTAEDIQLLKRTVETEAVQMLKDIKKEKVLLRRKSELPQDVYTIKALEAHKRAEEFLTASQEAL
;
A
#
# COMPACT_ATOMS: atom_id res chain seq x y z
N MET A 1 -18.69 19.83 54.46
CA MET A 1 -17.88 19.30 53.35
C MET A 1 -18.53 18.12 52.61
N PRO A 2 -19.00 17.02 53.23
CA PRO A 2 -19.53 15.86 52.49
C PRO A 2 -20.84 16.15 51.71
N TYR A 3 -21.69 17.07 52.21
CA TYR A 3 -22.92 17.48 51.52
C TYR A 3 -22.69 18.19 50.17
N LYS A 4 -21.58 18.96 50.06
CA LYS A 4 -21.27 19.71 48.83
C LYS A 4 -20.80 18.77 47.72
N LEU A 5 -19.90 17.84 48.03
CA LEU A 5 -19.47 16.78 47.10
C LEU A 5 -20.64 15.92 46.61
N LYS A 6 -21.59 15.58 47.49
CA LYS A 6 -22.76 14.77 47.09
C LYS A 6 -23.65 15.51 46.08
N LYS A 7 -23.88 16.80 46.32
CA LYS A 7 -24.66 17.66 45.41
C LYS A 7 -23.96 17.89 44.08
N GLU A 8 -22.64 18.03 44.08
CA GLU A 8 -21.81 18.14 42.87
C GLU A 8 -21.90 16.85 42.03
N LYS A 9 -21.86 15.67 42.66
CA LYS A 9 -22.00 14.38 41.96
C LYS A 9 -23.39 14.17 41.36
N GLU A 10 -24.45 14.54 42.09
CA GLU A 10 -25.83 14.48 41.58
C GLU A 10 -26.02 15.45 40.39
N LEU A 11 -25.45 16.65 40.46
CA LEU A 11 -25.49 17.62 39.36
C LEU A 11 -24.75 17.10 38.11
N PHE A 12 -23.61 16.44 38.29
CA PHE A 12 -22.86 15.86 37.17
C PHE A 12 -23.66 14.76 36.44
N ILE A 13 -24.38 13.90 37.18
CA ILE A 13 -25.31 12.93 36.58
C ILE A 13 -26.43 13.63 35.80
N GLN A 14 -27.00 14.71 36.35
CA GLN A 14 -28.03 15.48 35.64
C GLN A 14 -27.49 16.08 34.33
N LYS A 15 -26.24 16.57 34.32
CA LYS A 15 -25.59 17.08 33.10
C LYS A 15 -25.36 15.98 32.06
N LEU A 16 -24.92 14.78 32.47
CA LEU A 16 -24.78 13.64 31.56
C LEU A 16 -26.11 13.30 30.88
N ARG A 17 -27.20 13.23 31.65
CA ARG A 17 -28.55 12.97 31.12
C ARG A 17 -29.04 14.08 30.21
N GLN A 18 -28.76 15.34 30.54
CA GLN A 18 -29.10 16.47 29.68
C GLN A 18 -28.36 16.40 28.33
N CYS A 19 -27.12 15.93 28.32
CA CYS A 19 -26.33 15.76 27.10
C CYS A 19 -26.77 14.58 26.22
N CYS A 20 -27.71 13.75 26.68
CA CYS A 20 -28.36 12.73 25.84
C CYS A 20 -29.40 13.31 24.88
N VAL A 21 -29.80 14.58 25.02
CA VAL A 21 -30.71 15.24 24.07
C VAL A 21 -29.97 15.45 22.76
N LEU A 22 -30.52 14.89 21.67
CA LEU A 22 -29.97 15.01 20.32
C LEU A 22 -30.50 16.28 19.64
N PHE A 23 -29.66 16.88 18.81
CA PHE A 23 -30.00 18.04 17.99
C PHE A 23 -29.72 17.71 16.54
N ASP A 24 -30.57 18.19 15.64
CA ASP A 24 -30.35 18.04 14.21
C ASP A 24 -29.41 19.14 13.70
N PHE A 25 -28.32 18.74 13.06
CA PHE A 25 -27.35 19.63 12.41
C PHE A 25 -27.42 19.59 10.89
N VAL A 26 -28.20 18.66 10.31
CA VAL A 26 -28.25 18.39 8.88
C VAL A 26 -29.52 18.94 8.26
N SER A 27 -30.71 18.55 8.76
CA SER A 27 -31.97 18.94 8.10
C SER A 27 -32.36 20.37 8.41
N ASP A 28 -32.11 20.82 9.64
CA ASP A 28 -32.30 22.22 10.06
C ASP A 28 -31.10 22.73 10.87
N PRO A 29 -30.03 23.22 10.19
CA PRO A 29 -28.82 23.67 10.85
C PRO A 29 -29.04 24.86 11.80
N LEU A 30 -30.04 25.70 11.52
CA LEU A 30 -30.33 26.93 12.26
C LEU A 30 -31.37 26.74 13.37
N SER A 31 -31.97 25.55 13.49
CA SER A 31 -32.80 25.18 14.64
C SER A 31 -32.00 25.19 15.94
N ASP A 32 -32.69 25.50 17.04
CA ASP A 32 -32.23 25.25 18.41
C ASP A 32 -30.83 25.78 18.77
N LEU A 33 -30.34 26.82 18.09
CA LEU A 33 -28.97 27.35 18.29
C LEU A 33 -28.63 27.61 19.76
N LYS A 34 -29.60 28.17 20.52
CA LYS A 34 -29.45 28.39 21.96
C LYS A 34 -29.23 27.08 22.73
N PHE A 35 -30.00 26.04 22.42
CA PHE A 35 -29.91 24.76 23.13
C PHE A 35 -28.72 23.92 22.67
N LYS A 36 -28.34 24.02 21.39
CA LYS A 36 -27.07 23.50 20.86
C LYS A 36 -25.89 24.09 21.61
N GLU A 37 -25.87 25.40 21.85
CA GLU A 37 -24.80 26.05 22.62
C GLU A 37 -24.80 25.62 24.09
N VAL A 38 -25.97 25.48 24.72
CA VAL A 38 -26.08 24.97 26.10
C VAL A 38 -25.48 23.57 26.22
N LYS A 39 -25.79 22.66 25.28
CA LYS A 39 -25.20 21.31 25.28
C LYS A 39 -23.68 21.36 25.05
N ARG A 40 -23.21 22.20 24.13
CA ARG A 40 -21.77 22.39 23.86
C ARG A 40 -21.03 22.85 25.11
N ALA A 41 -21.51 23.90 25.76
CA ALA A 41 -20.92 24.42 27.00
C ALA A 41 -20.97 23.39 28.13
N GLY A 42 -22.08 22.66 28.27
CA GLY A 42 -22.22 21.59 29.26
C GLY A 42 -21.23 20.45 29.06
N LEU A 43 -21.04 19.98 27.82
CA LEU A 43 -20.05 18.96 27.48
C LEU A 43 -18.63 19.46 27.77
N ASN A 44 -18.29 20.68 27.36
CA ASN A 44 -16.96 21.27 27.61
C ASN A 44 -16.64 21.35 29.10
N GLU A 45 -17.60 21.84 29.91
CA GLU A 45 -17.44 21.88 31.36
C GLU A 45 -17.26 20.49 31.98
N MET A 46 -17.96 19.46 31.47
CA MET A 46 -17.78 18.09 31.94
C MET A 46 -16.39 17.53 31.59
N VAL A 47 -15.86 17.86 30.40
CA VAL A 47 -14.48 17.51 29.99
C VAL A 47 -13.46 18.17 30.93
N GLU A 48 -13.61 19.46 31.21
CA GLU A 48 -12.73 20.19 32.12
C GLU A 48 -12.81 19.62 33.54
N TYR A 49 -14.02 19.31 34.01
CA TYR A 49 -14.27 18.78 35.35
C TYR A 49 -13.63 17.42 35.57
N ILE A 50 -13.82 16.47 34.64
CA ILE A 50 -13.24 15.12 34.75
C ILE A 50 -11.71 15.11 34.59
N THR A 51 -11.16 16.10 33.88
CA THR A 51 -9.71 16.21 33.64
C THR A 51 -8.97 16.76 34.86
N HIS A 52 -9.53 17.76 35.55
CA HIS A 52 -8.84 18.46 36.63
C HIS A 52 -9.21 17.99 38.04
N SER A 53 -10.35 17.31 38.19
CA SER A 53 -10.84 16.87 39.50
C SER A 53 -10.53 15.40 39.74
N ARG A 54 -10.19 15.05 40.99
CA ARG A 54 -9.98 13.65 41.43
C ARG A 54 -11.25 13.08 42.04
N ASP A 55 -11.37 11.75 42.07
CA ASP A 55 -12.47 11.00 42.67
C ASP A 55 -13.86 11.32 42.09
N VAL A 56 -13.88 11.77 40.82
CA VAL A 56 -15.11 12.07 40.06
C VAL A 56 -15.77 10.78 39.57
N VAL A 57 -14.96 9.82 39.14
CA VAL A 57 -15.41 8.57 38.51
C VAL A 57 -15.90 7.58 39.58
N THR A 58 -17.12 7.82 40.06
CA THR A 58 -17.81 6.93 41.00
C THR A 58 -18.62 5.85 40.28
N GLU A 59 -19.03 4.79 40.99
CA GLU A 59 -19.78 3.67 40.41
C GLU A 59 -21.06 4.10 39.67
N ALA A 60 -21.74 5.15 40.16
CA ALA A 60 -22.97 5.68 39.58
C ALA A 60 -22.74 6.41 38.24
N ILE A 61 -21.51 6.84 37.95
CA ILE A 61 -21.19 7.58 36.72
C ILE A 61 -21.03 6.65 35.51
N TYR A 62 -20.55 5.42 35.71
CA TYR A 62 -20.31 4.47 34.63
C TYR A 62 -21.51 4.24 33.70
N PRO A 63 -22.72 3.89 34.20
CA PRO A 63 -23.86 3.68 33.33
C PRO A 63 -24.27 4.96 32.58
N GLU A 64 -24.22 6.11 33.24
CA GLU A 64 -24.64 7.40 32.67
C GLU A 64 -23.66 7.87 31.59
N ALA A 65 -22.34 7.72 31.81
CA ALA A 65 -21.30 8.06 30.84
C ALA A 65 -21.37 7.16 29.59
N VAL A 66 -21.53 5.84 29.79
CA VAL A 66 -21.65 4.89 28.67
C VAL A 66 -22.94 5.12 27.89
N THR A 67 -24.05 5.43 28.58
CA THR A 67 -25.33 5.76 27.91
C THR A 67 -25.22 7.06 27.14
N MET A 68 -24.65 8.11 27.72
CA MET A 68 -24.45 9.40 27.05
C MET A 68 -23.60 9.25 25.79
N PHE A 69 -22.50 8.48 25.87
CA PHE A 69 -21.68 8.15 24.70
C PHE A 69 -22.50 7.38 23.64
N SER A 70 -23.19 6.31 24.05
CA SER A 70 -23.93 5.44 23.13
C SER A 70 -25.05 6.19 22.39
N VAL A 71 -25.81 7.03 23.09
CA VAL A 71 -26.92 7.81 22.51
C VAL A 71 -26.44 8.84 21.50
N ASN A 72 -25.27 9.45 21.75
CA ASN A 72 -24.73 10.47 20.86
C ASN A 72 -23.99 9.90 19.64
N LEU A 73 -23.31 8.75 19.78
CA LEU A 73 -22.46 8.20 18.72
C LEU A 73 -23.08 7.07 17.91
N PHE A 74 -23.75 6.11 18.55
CA PHE A 74 -24.18 4.90 17.85
C PHE A 74 -25.39 5.19 16.96
N ARG A 75 -25.07 5.48 15.69
CA ARG A 75 -25.99 5.81 14.61
C ARG A 75 -25.62 5.01 13.38
N THR A 76 -26.58 4.83 12.48
CA THR A 76 -26.28 4.36 11.13
C THR A 76 -25.59 5.49 10.38
N LEU A 77 -24.44 5.21 9.78
CA LEU A 77 -23.71 6.18 8.98
C LEU A 77 -24.54 6.58 7.74
N PRO A 78 -24.47 7.85 7.31
CA PRO A 78 -25.15 8.26 6.09
C PRO A 78 -24.63 7.47 4.87
N PRO A 79 -25.42 7.35 3.79
CA PRO A 79 -24.95 6.78 2.54
C PRO A 79 -23.70 7.53 2.06
N SER A 80 -22.77 6.81 1.45
CA SER A 80 -21.53 7.43 0.98
C SER A 80 -21.79 8.51 -0.06
N SER A 81 -21.12 9.65 0.10
CA SER A 81 -21.16 10.75 -0.86
C SER A 81 -20.28 10.47 -2.08
N ASN A 82 -19.30 9.57 -1.92
CA ASN A 82 -18.29 9.31 -2.94
C ASN A 82 -18.80 8.36 -4.02
N PRO A 83 -18.46 8.62 -5.28
CA PRO A 83 -18.83 7.74 -6.38
C PRO A 83 -18.16 6.38 -6.24
N THR A 84 -18.89 5.31 -6.56
CA THR A 84 -18.37 3.94 -6.51
C THR A 84 -18.07 3.42 -7.91
N GLY A 85 -16.99 2.65 -8.06
CA GLY A 85 -16.65 2.02 -9.34
C GLY A 85 -15.17 1.76 -9.53
N ALA A 86 -14.83 1.11 -10.65
CA ALA A 86 -13.45 0.76 -10.98
C ALA A 86 -12.59 1.94 -11.47
N GLU A 87 -13.23 3.07 -11.80
CA GLU A 87 -12.58 4.28 -12.31
C GLU A 87 -12.26 5.29 -11.20
N PHE A 88 -12.77 5.07 -9.99
CA PHE A 88 -12.59 5.99 -8.87
C PHE A 88 -11.42 5.56 -7.98
N ASP A 89 -10.55 6.53 -7.69
CA ASP A 89 -9.43 6.38 -6.78
C ASP A 89 -9.83 6.94 -5.41
N PRO A 90 -9.92 6.13 -4.35
CA PRO A 90 -10.24 6.61 -3.00
C PRO A 90 -9.25 7.63 -2.44
N GLU A 91 -8.07 7.80 -3.04
CA GLU A 91 -7.17 8.91 -2.67
C GLU A 91 -7.66 10.29 -3.13
N GLU A 92 -8.56 10.34 -4.12
CA GLU A 92 -9.14 11.57 -4.66
C GLU A 92 -10.48 11.94 -3.97
N ASP A 93 -10.98 11.08 -3.08
CA ASP A 93 -12.24 11.29 -2.37
C ASP A 93 -12.18 12.53 -1.48
N GLU A 94 -13.15 13.44 -1.63
CA GLU A 94 -13.32 14.56 -0.71
C GLU A 94 -13.99 14.07 0.57
N PRO A 95 -13.37 14.24 1.76
CA PRO A 95 -13.95 13.71 2.98
C PRO A 95 -15.22 14.47 3.37
N THR A 96 -16.35 13.77 3.45
CA THR A 96 -17.58 14.35 4.01
C THR A 96 -17.40 14.54 5.52
N LEU A 97 -17.39 15.80 5.96
CA LEU A 97 -17.28 16.16 7.37
C LEU A 97 -18.63 16.02 8.09
N GLU A 98 -18.62 15.46 9.30
CA GLU A 98 -19.81 15.31 10.12
C GLU A 98 -20.33 16.67 10.62
N ALA A 99 -21.58 16.99 10.33
CA ALA A 99 -22.18 18.29 10.68
C ALA A 99 -22.36 18.46 12.19
N ALA A 100 -22.62 17.36 12.92
CA ALA A 100 -22.76 17.37 14.37
C ALA A 100 -21.41 17.40 15.13
N TRP A 101 -20.29 17.53 14.42
CA TRP A 101 -18.94 17.50 14.99
C TRP A 101 -18.72 18.39 16.23
N PRO A 102 -19.25 19.63 16.33
CA PRO A 102 -19.08 20.46 17.52
C PRO A 102 -19.58 19.82 18.82
N HIS A 103 -20.55 18.91 18.75
CA HIS A 103 -21.00 18.12 19.89
C HIS A 103 -20.23 16.80 19.98
N LEU A 104 -20.08 16.08 18.86
CA LEU A 104 -19.46 14.76 18.86
C LEU A 104 -18.01 14.78 19.32
N GLN A 105 -17.24 15.79 18.91
CA GLN A 105 -15.86 15.97 19.37
C GLN A 105 -15.77 15.98 20.90
N LEU A 106 -16.65 16.73 21.56
CA LEU A 106 -16.65 16.84 23.03
C LEU A 106 -17.12 15.55 23.70
N VAL A 107 -18.05 14.80 23.09
CA VAL A 107 -18.47 13.49 23.60
C VAL A 107 -17.32 12.48 23.50
N TYR A 108 -16.61 12.46 22.37
CA TYR A 108 -15.42 11.62 22.19
C TYR A 108 -14.32 11.99 23.17
N GLU A 109 -14.01 13.28 23.31
CA GLU A 109 -13.01 13.77 24.25
C GLU A 109 -13.38 13.43 25.70
N PHE A 110 -14.63 13.66 26.09
CA PHE A 110 -15.13 13.29 27.41
C PHE A 110 -14.92 11.80 27.68
N PHE A 111 -15.33 10.93 26.75
CA PHE A 111 -15.25 9.49 26.95
C PHE A 111 -13.80 9.00 26.98
N LEU A 112 -12.92 9.61 26.17
CA LEU A 112 -11.49 9.33 26.22
C LEU A 112 -10.89 9.70 27.58
N ARG A 113 -11.16 10.91 28.10
CA ARG A 113 -10.70 11.32 29.44
C ARG A 113 -11.28 10.46 30.55
N PHE A 114 -12.55 10.04 30.42
CA PHE A 114 -13.19 9.09 31.32
C PHE A 114 -12.46 7.74 31.36
N LEU A 115 -12.09 7.18 30.20
CA LEU A 115 -11.33 5.93 30.12
C LEU A 115 -9.89 6.08 30.63
N GLU A 116 -9.25 7.23 30.39
CA GLU A 116 -7.86 7.51 30.78
C GLU A 116 -7.71 7.93 32.25
N SER A 117 -8.81 8.29 32.92
CA SER A 117 -8.82 8.68 34.32
C SER A 117 -8.11 7.63 35.19
N PRO A 118 -7.25 8.05 36.13
CA PRO A 118 -6.59 7.12 37.07
C PRO A 118 -7.59 6.42 37.99
N ASP A 119 -8.77 7.03 38.21
CA ASP A 119 -9.83 6.50 39.06
C ASP A 119 -10.73 5.50 38.31
N PHE A 120 -10.47 5.26 37.02
CA PHE A 120 -11.24 4.32 36.20
C PHE A 120 -10.98 2.87 36.60
N GLN A 121 -12.05 2.14 36.89
CA GLN A 121 -12.04 0.74 37.33
C GLN A 121 -12.68 -0.18 36.27
N PRO A 122 -11.86 -0.96 35.52
CA PRO A 122 -12.36 -1.85 34.48
C PRO A 122 -13.38 -2.89 34.96
N ASN A 123 -13.27 -3.33 36.23
CA ASN A 123 -14.16 -4.33 36.83
C ASN A 123 -15.61 -3.86 36.97
N ILE A 124 -15.83 -2.55 37.08
CA ILE A 124 -17.17 -1.95 37.16
C ILE A 124 -17.65 -1.67 35.73
N ALA A 125 -16.80 -1.06 34.92
CA ALA A 125 -17.11 -0.68 33.54
C ALA A 125 -17.49 -1.86 32.63
N LYS A 126 -16.93 -3.07 32.86
CA LYS A 126 -17.22 -4.27 32.05
C LYS A 126 -18.69 -4.69 32.04
N LYS A 127 -19.51 -4.19 32.98
CA LYS A 127 -20.96 -4.42 33.01
C LYS A 127 -21.71 -3.62 31.94
N TYR A 128 -21.10 -2.54 31.45
CA TYR A 128 -21.70 -1.58 30.54
C TYR A 128 -20.98 -1.51 29.19
N ILE A 129 -19.66 -1.72 29.19
CA ILE A 129 -18.84 -1.88 27.97
C ILE A 129 -18.76 -3.38 27.67
N ASP A 130 -19.73 -3.86 26.92
CA ASP A 130 -19.87 -5.26 26.53
C ASP A 130 -19.55 -5.48 25.04
N GLN A 131 -19.81 -6.69 24.54
CA GLN A 131 -19.59 -7.03 23.13
C GLN A 131 -20.47 -6.23 22.17
N LYS A 132 -21.69 -5.85 22.60
CA LYS A 132 -22.62 -5.06 21.79
C LYS A 132 -22.11 -3.61 21.65
N PHE A 133 -21.62 -3.03 22.75
CA PHE A 133 -20.96 -1.74 22.73
C PHE A 133 -19.76 -1.72 21.78
N VAL A 134 -18.90 -2.74 21.86
CA VAL A 134 -17.73 -2.85 20.98
C VAL A 134 -18.12 -2.99 19.50
N LEU A 135 -19.16 -3.77 19.20
CA LEU A 135 -19.63 -3.92 17.82
C LEU A 135 -20.13 -2.58 17.25
N ALA A 136 -20.99 -1.88 17.99
CA ALA A 136 -21.49 -0.58 17.57
C ALA A 136 -20.38 0.48 17.45
N LEU A 137 -19.33 0.40 18.29
CA LEU A 137 -18.15 1.25 18.17
C LEU A 137 -17.34 0.93 16.90
N LEU A 138 -17.20 -0.35 16.55
CA LEU A 138 -16.50 -0.79 15.36
C LEU A 138 -17.22 -0.40 14.07
N ASP A 139 -18.55 -0.44 14.05
CA ASP A 139 -19.35 -0.02 12.89
C ASP A 139 -19.11 1.46 12.52
N LEU A 140 -18.73 2.31 13.47
CA LEU A 140 -18.42 3.72 13.23
C LEU A 140 -17.06 3.95 12.54
N PHE A 141 -16.17 2.95 12.48
CA PHE A 141 -14.89 3.11 11.76
C PHE A 141 -15.08 3.32 10.26
N ASP A 142 -16.26 3.04 9.72
CA ASP A 142 -16.58 3.32 8.33
C ASP A 142 -17.02 4.78 8.08
N SER A 143 -16.94 5.65 9.10
CA SER A 143 -17.22 7.09 8.95
C SER A 143 -16.29 7.73 7.92
N GLU A 144 -16.82 8.59 7.04
CA GLU A 144 -16.03 9.35 6.07
C GLU A 144 -15.18 10.43 6.75
N ASP A 145 -15.55 10.88 7.96
CA ASP A 145 -14.83 11.92 8.70
C ASP A 145 -13.56 11.35 9.37
N PRO A 146 -12.35 11.72 8.92
CA PRO A 146 -11.10 11.21 9.50
C PRO A 146 -10.93 11.60 10.96
N ARG A 147 -11.55 12.70 11.41
CA ARG A 147 -11.47 13.16 12.80
C ARG A 147 -12.21 12.19 13.71
N GLU A 148 -13.36 11.68 13.27
CA GLU A 148 -14.14 10.67 13.99
C GLU A 148 -13.33 9.37 14.10
N ARG A 149 -12.73 8.92 12.99
CA ARG A 149 -11.90 7.70 12.95
C ARG A 149 -10.70 7.77 13.89
N ASP A 150 -10.03 8.92 14.02
CA ASP A 150 -8.87 9.06 14.92
C ASP A 150 -9.26 8.96 16.42
N PHE A 151 -10.42 9.50 16.80
CA PHE A 151 -10.95 9.30 18.16
C PHE A 151 -11.35 7.85 18.41
N LEU A 152 -12.06 7.23 17.45
CA LEU A 152 -12.44 5.83 17.51
C LEU A 152 -11.22 4.92 17.66
N LYS A 153 -10.16 5.20 16.89
CA LYS A 153 -8.87 4.51 16.97
C LYS A 153 -8.33 4.49 18.40
N THR A 154 -8.24 5.68 18.98
CA THR A 154 -7.68 5.87 20.32
C THR A 154 -8.56 5.20 21.38
N ILE A 155 -9.88 5.39 21.33
CA ILE A 155 -10.84 4.80 22.28
C ILE A 155 -10.81 3.28 22.21
N LEU A 156 -10.86 2.69 21.01
CA LEU A 156 -10.82 1.25 20.83
C LEU A 156 -9.50 0.66 21.36
N HIS A 157 -8.37 1.34 21.11
CA HIS A 157 -7.08 0.94 21.65
C HIS A 157 -7.07 0.95 23.20
N ARG A 158 -7.62 2.00 23.85
CA ARG A 158 -7.76 2.06 25.31
C ARG A 158 -8.65 0.96 25.85
N ILE A 159 -9.77 0.67 25.18
CA ILE A 159 -10.67 -0.44 25.54
C ILE A 159 -9.93 -1.78 25.43
N TYR A 160 -9.23 -2.03 24.33
CA TYR A 160 -8.45 -3.26 24.14
C TYR A 160 -7.38 -3.46 25.24
N GLY A 161 -6.70 -2.38 25.62
CA GLY A 161 -5.70 -2.37 26.68
C GLY A 161 -6.29 -2.72 28.05
N LYS A 162 -7.39 -2.07 28.44
CA LYS A 162 -8.00 -2.17 29.78
C LYS A 162 -8.89 -3.40 29.98
N PHE A 163 -9.53 -3.93 28.93
CA PHE A 163 -10.49 -5.03 29.02
C PHE A 163 -9.96 -6.33 28.41
N LEU A 164 -9.23 -7.11 29.22
CA LEU A 164 -8.68 -8.41 28.81
C LEU A 164 -9.74 -9.36 28.22
N GLY A 165 -10.95 -9.38 28.78
CA GLY A 165 -12.05 -10.23 28.34
C GLY A 165 -12.64 -9.86 26.97
N LEU A 166 -12.40 -8.64 26.48
CA LEU A 166 -12.89 -8.18 25.16
C LEU A 166 -11.87 -8.37 24.05
N ARG A 167 -10.59 -8.65 24.36
CA ARG A 167 -9.51 -8.73 23.36
C ARG A 167 -9.78 -9.74 22.25
N ALA A 168 -10.21 -10.95 22.62
CA ALA A 168 -10.53 -11.99 21.63
C ALA A 168 -11.70 -11.58 20.74
N TYR A 169 -12.73 -10.94 21.32
CA TYR A 169 -13.88 -10.46 20.58
C TYR A 169 -13.52 -9.35 19.60
N ILE A 170 -12.76 -8.34 20.04
CA ILE A 170 -12.29 -7.22 19.22
C ILE A 170 -11.50 -7.75 18.02
N ARG A 171 -10.49 -8.59 18.24
CA ARG A 171 -9.70 -9.18 17.14
C ARG A 171 -10.57 -9.94 16.14
N ARG A 172 -11.55 -10.72 16.64
CA ARG A 172 -12.48 -11.46 15.77
C ARG A 172 -13.35 -10.53 14.94
N GLN A 173 -13.88 -9.44 15.52
CA GLN A 173 -14.70 -8.49 14.78
C GLN A 173 -13.89 -7.71 13.74
N ILE A 174 -12.67 -7.27 14.08
CA ILE A 174 -11.76 -6.64 13.11
C ILE A 174 -11.45 -7.62 11.96
N ASN A 175 -11.23 -8.90 12.26
CA ASN A 175 -11.06 -9.91 11.21
C ASN A 175 -12.29 -10.03 10.31
N HIS A 176 -13.51 -9.98 10.85
CA HIS A 176 -14.73 -10.02 10.05
C HIS A 176 -14.83 -8.79 9.13
N ILE A 177 -14.49 -7.59 9.63
CA ILE A 177 -14.43 -6.36 8.83
C ILE A 177 -13.44 -6.53 7.69
N PHE A 178 -12.22 -7.02 7.97
CA PHE A 178 -11.21 -7.25 6.93
C PHE A 178 -11.64 -8.32 5.93
N TYR A 179 -12.29 -9.42 6.35
CA TYR A 179 -12.80 -10.42 5.41
C TYR A 179 -13.86 -9.83 4.48
N ARG A 180 -14.82 -9.09 5.01
CA ARG A 180 -15.84 -8.40 4.21
C ARG A 180 -15.20 -7.39 3.24
N PHE A 181 -14.24 -6.61 3.72
CA PHE A 181 -13.49 -5.66 2.89
C PHE A 181 -12.74 -6.35 1.75
N ILE A 182 -11.98 -7.42 2.03
CA ILE A 182 -11.13 -8.09 1.03
C ILE A 182 -11.94 -8.89 -0.01
N TYR A 183 -13.05 -9.51 0.40
CA TYR A 183 -13.73 -10.53 -0.41
C TYR A 183 -15.14 -10.15 -0.86
N GLU A 184 -15.76 -9.12 -0.28
CA GLU A 184 -17.16 -8.76 -0.58
C GLU A 184 -17.28 -7.33 -1.12
N THR A 185 -16.80 -6.32 -0.37
CA THR A 185 -17.12 -4.91 -0.67
C THR A 185 -15.99 -4.14 -1.35
N GLU A 186 -14.72 -4.47 -1.07
CA GLU A 186 -13.54 -3.67 -1.45
C GLU A 186 -13.61 -2.18 -1.04
N HIS A 187 -14.51 -1.84 -0.11
CA HIS A 187 -14.74 -0.49 0.39
C HIS A 187 -14.95 -0.53 1.92
N HIS A 188 -14.16 0.27 2.63
CA HIS A 188 -14.27 0.57 4.05
C HIS A 188 -13.29 1.71 4.42
N ASN A 189 -13.75 2.76 5.09
CA ASN A 189 -12.94 3.97 5.32
C ASN A 189 -11.88 3.83 6.42
N GLY A 190 -12.14 2.99 7.43
CA GLY A 190 -11.29 2.85 8.62
C GLY A 190 -10.22 1.76 8.61
N ILE A 191 -9.79 1.25 7.45
CA ILE A 191 -8.82 0.13 7.38
C ILE A 191 -7.45 0.54 7.94
N ALA A 192 -6.99 1.74 7.63
CA ALA A 192 -5.70 2.26 8.10
C ALA A 192 -5.68 2.37 9.64
N GLU A 193 -6.72 2.96 10.24
CA GLU A 193 -6.81 3.15 11.68
C GLU A 193 -6.93 1.82 12.44
N LEU A 194 -7.67 0.85 11.89
CA LEU A 194 -7.73 -0.51 12.45
C LEU A 194 -6.37 -1.20 12.41
N LEU A 195 -5.61 -1.02 11.32
CA LEU A 195 -4.25 -1.55 11.21
C LEU A 195 -3.27 -0.88 12.18
N GLU A 196 -3.38 0.42 12.45
CA GLU A 196 -2.56 1.10 13.47
C GLU A 196 -2.76 0.48 14.86
N ILE A 197 -4.01 0.20 15.24
CA ILE A 197 -4.31 -0.48 16.50
C ILE A 197 -3.68 -1.87 16.49
N LEU A 198 -3.87 -2.62 15.41
CA LEU A 198 -3.32 -3.97 15.28
C LEU A 198 -1.80 -3.98 15.34
N GLY A 199 -1.10 -3.01 14.75
CA GLY A 199 0.35 -2.87 14.84
C GLY A 199 0.82 -2.75 16.30
N SER A 200 0.14 -1.93 17.10
CA SER A 200 0.40 -1.84 18.54
C SER A 200 0.11 -3.16 19.28
N ILE A 201 -0.98 -3.85 18.92
CA ILE A 201 -1.35 -5.14 19.49
C ILE A 201 -0.31 -6.22 19.17
N ILE A 202 0.16 -6.29 17.93
CA ILE A 202 1.14 -7.27 17.45
C ILE A 202 2.47 -7.08 18.18
N ASN A 203 2.90 -5.83 18.37
CA ASN A 203 4.10 -5.54 19.14
C ASN A 203 3.99 -6.07 20.60
N GLY A 204 2.78 -6.08 21.16
CA GLY A 204 2.49 -6.64 22.49
C GLY A 204 2.32 -8.16 22.56
N PHE A 205 2.49 -8.92 21.48
CA PHE A 205 2.35 -10.38 21.52
C PHE A 205 3.45 -11.06 22.34
N ALA A 206 3.04 -12.08 23.09
CA ALA A 206 3.95 -12.95 23.82
C ALA A 206 4.59 -13.96 22.86
N LEU A 207 5.85 -14.31 23.13
CA LEU A 207 6.58 -15.36 22.44
C LEU A 207 6.50 -16.68 23.23
N PRO A 208 6.38 -17.84 22.57
CA PRO A 208 6.21 -18.02 21.12
C PRO A 208 4.84 -17.54 20.64
N LEU A 209 4.75 -17.11 19.37
CA LEU A 209 3.48 -16.64 18.81
C LEU A 209 2.46 -17.77 18.76
N LYS A 210 1.22 -17.44 19.12
CA LYS A 210 0.09 -18.37 19.02
C LYS A 210 -0.25 -18.64 17.56
N GLU A 211 -0.71 -19.86 17.28
CA GLU A 211 -1.11 -20.27 15.93
C GLU A 211 -2.22 -19.38 15.34
N GLU A 212 -3.16 -18.90 16.17
CA GLU A 212 -4.18 -17.94 15.73
C GLU A 212 -3.59 -16.63 15.17
N HIS A 213 -2.41 -16.20 15.64
CA HIS A 213 -1.74 -14.98 15.16
C HIS A 213 -0.99 -15.22 13.86
N LYS A 214 -0.36 -16.39 13.72
CA LYS A 214 0.25 -16.84 12.46
C LYS A 214 -0.79 -16.96 11.36
N MET A 215 -1.93 -17.57 11.67
CA MET A 215 -3.07 -17.65 10.75
C MET A 215 -3.63 -16.27 10.39
N PHE A 216 -3.69 -15.34 11.35
CA PHE A 216 -4.11 -13.96 11.08
C PHE A 216 -3.20 -13.26 10.07
N LEU A 217 -1.86 -13.37 10.22
CA LEU A 217 -0.89 -12.85 9.25
C LEU A 217 -1.14 -13.41 7.84
N ILE A 218 -1.21 -14.75 7.71
CA ILE A 218 -1.27 -15.41 6.41
C ILE A 218 -2.65 -15.29 5.74
N ARG A 219 -3.74 -15.33 6.51
CA ARG A 219 -5.12 -15.39 5.99
C ARG A 219 -5.81 -14.03 5.90
N VAL A 220 -5.31 -13.03 6.62
CA VAL A 220 -5.94 -11.69 6.67
C VAL A 220 -4.97 -10.60 6.23
N LEU A 221 -3.81 -10.44 6.88
CA LEU A 221 -2.89 -9.35 6.55
C LEU A 221 -2.30 -9.49 5.13
N LEU A 222 -1.82 -10.68 4.75
CA LEU A 222 -1.29 -10.86 3.38
C LEU A 222 -2.34 -10.61 2.29
N PRO A 223 -3.58 -11.15 2.37
CA PRO A 223 -4.60 -10.84 1.36
C PRO A 223 -5.05 -9.38 1.29
N LEU A 224 -4.85 -8.54 2.32
CA LEU A 224 -5.13 -7.09 2.25
C LEU A 224 -4.32 -6.41 1.14
N HIS A 225 -3.17 -6.94 0.74
CA HIS A 225 -2.38 -6.42 -0.38
C HIS A 225 -3.06 -6.56 -1.74
N LYS A 226 -4.09 -7.41 -1.85
CA LYS A 226 -4.79 -7.64 -3.12
C LYS A 226 -5.69 -6.47 -3.51
N VAL A 227 -6.29 -5.79 -2.54
CA VAL A 227 -7.33 -4.76 -2.79
C VAL A 227 -6.74 -3.55 -3.53
N LYS A 228 -7.53 -2.92 -4.40
CA LYS A 228 -7.07 -1.83 -5.27
C LYS A 228 -6.63 -0.60 -4.48
N SER A 229 -7.42 -0.23 -3.48
CA SER A 229 -7.22 0.91 -2.56
C SER A 229 -6.10 0.70 -1.53
N LEU A 230 -5.12 -0.18 -1.82
CA LEU A 230 -4.00 -0.50 -0.92
C LEU A 230 -3.24 0.76 -0.49
N SER A 231 -3.14 1.75 -1.36
CA SER A 231 -2.35 2.96 -1.12
C SER A 231 -2.79 3.75 0.12
N VAL A 232 -4.08 3.71 0.46
CA VAL A 232 -4.68 4.38 1.62
C VAL A 232 -4.17 3.83 2.95
N TYR A 233 -3.82 2.55 3.02
CA TYR A 233 -3.47 1.86 4.27
C TYR A 233 -2.16 1.06 4.21
N HIS A 234 -1.42 1.15 3.10
CA HIS A 234 -0.18 0.40 2.87
C HIS A 234 0.87 0.61 3.97
N PRO A 235 1.20 1.83 4.40
CA PRO A 235 2.22 2.02 5.44
C PRO A 235 1.89 1.30 6.75
N GLN A 236 0.62 1.32 7.16
CA GLN A 236 0.14 0.67 8.38
C GLN A 236 0.16 -0.86 8.24
N LEU A 237 -0.13 -1.37 7.04
CA LEU A 237 -0.07 -2.80 6.73
C LEU A 237 1.36 -3.32 6.72
N ALA A 238 2.27 -2.64 6.02
CA ALA A 238 3.69 -2.96 5.97
C ALA A 238 4.28 -2.99 7.38
N TYR A 239 3.97 -1.97 8.20
CA TYR A 239 4.34 -1.96 9.62
C TYR A 239 3.86 -3.21 10.35
N CYS A 240 2.59 -3.60 10.21
CA CYS A 240 2.06 -4.82 10.85
C CYS A 240 2.82 -6.09 10.40
N VAL A 241 3.16 -6.20 9.12
CA VAL A 241 3.91 -7.35 8.56
C VAL A 241 5.32 -7.39 9.13
N VAL A 242 6.06 -6.28 9.09
CA VAL A 242 7.42 -6.20 9.64
C VAL A 242 7.44 -6.53 11.14
N GLN A 243 6.48 -6.01 11.92
CA GLN A 243 6.37 -6.33 13.35
C GLN A 243 6.15 -7.82 13.61
N PHE A 244 5.47 -8.55 12.72
CA PHE A 244 5.35 -10.00 12.84
C PHE A 244 6.69 -10.71 12.61
N LEU A 245 7.47 -10.25 11.63
CA LEU A 245 8.76 -10.85 11.27
C LEU A 245 9.82 -10.60 12.34
N GLU A 246 9.83 -9.41 12.97
CA GLU A 246 10.70 -9.12 14.12
C GLU A 246 10.41 -10.03 15.33
N LYS A 247 9.15 -10.45 15.50
CA LYS A 247 8.73 -11.35 16.59
C LYS A 247 9.11 -12.80 16.31
N GLU A 248 8.97 -13.25 15.07
CA GLU A 248 9.27 -14.62 14.67
C GLU A 248 9.73 -14.69 13.20
N SER A 249 11.05 -14.75 13.00
CA SER A 249 11.71 -14.73 11.68
C SER A 249 11.33 -15.92 10.78
N SER A 250 10.90 -17.05 11.36
CA SER A 250 10.44 -18.23 10.61
C SER A 250 9.22 -17.96 9.70
N LEU A 251 8.50 -16.86 9.94
CA LEU A 251 7.36 -16.43 9.13
C LEU A 251 7.77 -15.68 7.85
N THR A 252 9.06 -15.37 7.68
CA THR A 252 9.54 -14.55 6.55
C THR A 252 9.34 -15.23 5.20
N GLU A 253 9.65 -16.53 5.10
CA GLU A 253 9.46 -17.30 3.88
C GLU A 253 8.00 -17.27 3.37
N PRO A 254 6.98 -17.67 4.17
CA PRO A 254 5.60 -17.64 3.69
C PRO A 254 5.09 -16.22 3.40
N VAL A 255 5.59 -15.19 4.09
CA VAL A 255 5.26 -13.78 3.82
C VAL A 255 5.78 -13.34 2.46
N ILE A 256 7.07 -13.51 2.18
CA ILE A 256 7.67 -13.10 0.90
C ILE A 256 7.05 -13.90 -0.26
N VAL A 257 6.86 -15.21 -0.10
CA VAL A 257 6.19 -16.03 -1.11
C VAL A 257 4.74 -15.56 -1.34
N GLY A 258 4.04 -15.15 -0.28
CA GLY A 258 2.71 -14.56 -0.35
C GLY A 258 2.68 -13.24 -1.12
N LEU A 259 3.58 -12.31 -0.83
CA LEU A 259 3.71 -11.03 -1.55
C LEU A 259 4.06 -11.26 -3.03
N LEU A 260 4.99 -12.16 -3.33
CA LEU A 260 5.35 -12.52 -4.71
C LEU A 260 4.17 -13.14 -5.47
N LYS A 261 3.29 -13.89 -4.78
CA LYS A 261 2.05 -14.43 -5.37
C LYS A 261 1.04 -13.32 -5.69
N PHE A 262 0.94 -12.30 -4.84
CA PHE A 262 0.02 -11.17 -5.03
C PHE A 262 0.62 -10.00 -5.82
N TRP A 263 1.82 -10.19 -6.40
CA TRP A 263 2.55 -9.14 -7.10
C TRP A 263 1.70 -8.43 -8.18
N PRO A 264 1.51 -7.11 -8.09
CA PRO A 264 0.72 -6.34 -9.05
C PRO A 264 1.28 -6.45 -10.47
N LYS A 265 0.43 -6.76 -11.45
CA LYS A 265 0.84 -6.87 -12.87
C LYS A 265 0.33 -5.73 -13.75
N THR A 266 -0.66 -4.98 -13.29
CA THR A 266 -1.35 -3.92 -14.05
C THR A 266 -1.44 -2.60 -13.29
N HIS A 267 -0.85 -2.50 -12.09
CA HIS A 267 -0.97 -1.32 -11.22
C HIS A 267 0.42 -0.89 -10.70
N SER A 268 1.11 -0.04 -11.46
CA SER A 268 2.49 0.38 -11.18
C SER A 268 2.68 1.07 -9.82
N PRO A 269 1.78 1.94 -9.32
CA PRO A 269 1.92 2.50 -7.96
C PRO A 269 1.93 1.42 -6.87
N LYS A 270 1.14 0.36 -7.04
CA LYS A 270 1.14 -0.78 -6.11
C LYS A 270 2.42 -1.60 -6.22
N GLU A 271 2.96 -1.74 -7.43
CA GLU A 271 4.26 -2.41 -7.61
C GLU A 271 5.39 -1.65 -6.88
N VAL A 272 5.36 -0.31 -6.90
CA VAL A 272 6.29 0.52 -6.10
C VAL A 272 6.06 0.33 -4.59
N MET A 273 4.81 0.24 -4.13
CA MET A 273 4.49 -0.06 -2.72
C MET A 273 5.03 -1.42 -2.28
N PHE A 274 4.82 -2.48 -3.08
CA PHE A 274 5.37 -3.80 -2.80
C PHE A 274 6.91 -3.80 -2.76
N LEU A 275 7.55 -3.01 -3.63
CA LEU A 275 9.01 -2.83 -3.57
C LEU A 275 9.45 -2.05 -2.33
N ASN A 276 8.65 -1.11 -1.82
CA ASN A 276 8.92 -0.45 -0.54
C ASN A 276 8.86 -1.45 0.61
N GLU A 277 7.75 -2.16 0.74
CA GLU A 277 7.54 -3.12 1.82
C GLU A 277 8.55 -4.26 1.78
N LEU A 278 8.90 -4.78 0.59
CA LEU A 278 9.93 -5.79 0.48
C LEU A 278 11.31 -5.31 0.94
N GLU A 279 11.65 -4.03 0.76
CA GLU A 279 12.91 -3.50 1.29
C GLU A 279 12.89 -3.48 2.81
N GLU A 280 11.80 -2.99 3.42
CA GLU A 280 11.63 -2.99 4.89
C GLU A 280 11.68 -4.41 5.48
N ILE A 281 11.09 -5.39 4.78
CA ILE A 281 11.17 -6.81 5.17
C ILE A 281 12.62 -7.33 5.06
N LEU A 282 13.34 -6.95 4.01
CA LEU A 282 14.73 -7.35 3.83
C LEU A 282 15.68 -6.68 4.83
N ASP A 283 15.33 -5.53 5.40
CA ASP A 283 16.12 -4.90 6.46
C ASP A 283 16.11 -5.68 7.77
N VAL A 284 15.06 -6.48 8.02
CA VAL A 284 14.92 -7.29 9.25
C VAL A 284 15.11 -8.80 9.01
N ILE A 285 15.37 -9.23 7.77
CA ILE A 285 15.49 -10.66 7.43
C ILE A 285 16.79 -11.26 8.01
N GLU A 286 16.72 -12.48 8.53
CA GLU A 286 17.92 -13.25 8.87
C GLU A 286 18.56 -13.91 7.62
N PRO A 287 19.90 -14.03 7.53
CA PRO A 287 20.57 -14.65 6.38
C PRO A 287 20.11 -16.10 6.09
N SER A 288 19.74 -16.85 7.14
CA SER A 288 19.19 -18.20 7.07
C SER A 288 17.84 -18.24 6.32
N GLU A 289 16.97 -17.27 6.59
CA GLU A 289 15.67 -17.13 5.95
C GLU A 289 15.80 -16.54 4.53
N PHE A 290 16.71 -15.57 4.34
CA PHE A 290 17.01 -15.00 3.03
C PHE A 290 17.41 -16.06 2.00
N SER A 291 18.22 -17.04 2.41
CA SER A 291 18.66 -18.14 1.55
C SER A 291 17.51 -18.97 0.96
N LYS A 292 16.35 -19.03 1.65
CA LYS A 292 15.17 -19.77 1.19
C LYS A 292 14.38 -19.02 0.11
N VAL A 293 14.41 -17.69 0.16
CA VAL A 293 13.57 -16.80 -0.68
C VAL A 293 14.33 -16.05 -1.76
N MET A 294 15.67 -16.00 -1.69
CA MET A 294 16.48 -15.16 -2.59
C MET A 294 16.22 -15.45 -4.07
N GLU A 295 16.11 -16.70 -4.50
CA GLU A 295 15.93 -17.00 -5.92
C GLU A 295 14.59 -16.50 -6.48
N PRO A 296 13.41 -16.83 -5.91
CA PRO A 296 12.14 -16.28 -6.40
C PRO A 296 12.06 -14.75 -6.25
N LEU A 297 12.61 -14.18 -5.18
CA LEU A 297 12.67 -12.73 -4.96
C LEU A 297 13.45 -12.03 -6.08
N PHE A 298 14.70 -12.43 -6.33
CA PHE A 298 15.54 -11.78 -7.33
C PHE A 298 15.06 -12.04 -8.77
N ARG A 299 14.34 -13.15 -9.03
CA ARG A 299 13.64 -13.33 -10.31
C ARG A 299 12.54 -12.27 -10.52
N GLN A 300 11.87 -11.83 -9.45
CA GLN A 300 10.88 -10.77 -9.54
C GLN A 300 11.56 -9.40 -9.64
N LEU A 301 12.59 -9.11 -8.83
CA LEU A 301 13.38 -7.88 -8.95
C LEU A 301 13.99 -7.69 -10.35
N ALA A 302 14.48 -8.77 -10.97
CA ALA A 302 14.98 -8.72 -12.35
C ALA A 302 13.93 -8.23 -13.36
N LYS A 303 12.65 -8.57 -13.14
CA LYS A 303 11.53 -8.07 -13.96
C LYS A 303 11.25 -6.60 -13.65
N CYS A 304 11.28 -6.20 -12.37
CA CYS A 304 11.05 -4.81 -11.96
C CYS A 304 12.13 -3.87 -12.52
N VAL A 305 13.41 -4.28 -12.47
CA VAL A 305 14.54 -3.55 -13.06
C VAL A 305 14.40 -3.44 -14.59
N SER A 306 13.82 -4.47 -15.23
CA SER A 306 13.54 -4.46 -16.67
C SER A 306 12.21 -3.78 -17.02
N SER A 307 11.51 -3.20 -16.05
CA SER A 307 10.21 -2.57 -16.28
C SER A 307 10.39 -1.32 -17.14
N PRO A 308 9.54 -1.10 -18.16
CA PRO A 308 9.55 0.15 -18.91
C PRO A 308 9.04 1.33 -18.05
N HIS A 309 8.34 1.05 -16.95
CA HIS A 309 7.81 2.06 -16.05
C HIS A 309 8.91 2.60 -15.13
N PHE A 310 9.28 3.87 -15.30
CA PHE A 310 10.49 4.38 -14.68
C PHE A 310 10.48 4.31 -13.14
N GLN A 311 9.35 4.63 -12.50
CA GLN A 311 9.26 4.59 -11.03
C GLN A 311 9.47 3.17 -10.47
N VAL A 312 9.08 2.13 -11.21
CA VAL A 312 9.25 0.74 -10.77
C VAL A 312 10.71 0.32 -10.90
N ALA A 313 11.32 0.60 -12.05
CA ALA A 313 12.72 0.26 -12.29
C ALA A 313 13.67 1.04 -11.37
N GLU A 314 13.42 2.35 -11.21
CA GLU A 314 14.16 3.21 -10.27
C GLU A 314 14.04 2.67 -8.84
N ARG A 315 12.81 2.40 -8.38
CA ARG A 315 12.60 1.88 -7.03
C ARG A 315 13.28 0.54 -6.77
N ALA A 316 13.26 -0.37 -7.74
CA ALA A 316 13.94 -1.66 -7.64
C ALA A 316 15.47 -1.48 -7.62
N LEU A 317 16.02 -0.58 -8.44
CA LEU A 317 17.46 -0.31 -8.48
C LEU A 317 17.98 0.38 -7.20
N TYR A 318 17.12 1.05 -6.44
CA TYR A 318 17.49 1.63 -5.15
C TYR A 318 17.88 0.60 -4.08
N TYR A 319 17.52 -0.69 -4.25
CA TYR A 319 17.96 -1.76 -3.34
C TYR A 319 19.49 -1.88 -3.27
N TRP A 320 20.20 -1.50 -4.34
CA TRP A 320 21.67 -1.52 -4.37
C TRP A 320 22.32 -0.43 -3.51
N ASN A 321 21.54 0.53 -3.01
CA ASN A 321 22.04 1.56 -2.09
C ASN A 321 21.90 1.15 -0.61
N ASN A 322 21.16 0.08 -0.33
CA ASN A 322 20.97 -0.43 1.01
C ASN A 322 22.15 -1.35 1.38
N GLU A 323 22.91 -0.95 2.40
CA GLU A 323 24.14 -1.66 2.80
C GLU A 323 23.86 -3.09 3.27
N TYR A 324 22.76 -3.31 4.00
CA TYR A 324 22.41 -4.64 4.50
C TYR A 324 21.99 -5.56 3.36
N ILE A 325 21.11 -5.11 2.46
CA ILE A 325 20.73 -5.88 1.28
C ILE A 325 21.97 -6.20 0.43
N MET A 326 22.87 -5.24 0.23
CA MET A 326 24.12 -5.46 -0.50
C MET A 326 25.02 -6.50 0.15
N SER A 327 25.10 -6.54 1.48
CA SER A 327 25.82 -7.59 2.20
C SER A 327 25.23 -8.98 1.95
N LEU A 328 23.89 -9.12 2.00
CA LEU A 328 23.18 -10.38 1.74
C LEU A 328 23.40 -10.87 0.30
N ILE A 329 23.40 -9.93 -0.66
CA ILE A 329 23.70 -10.20 -2.07
C ILE A 329 25.14 -10.67 -2.22
N SER A 330 26.10 -10.08 -1.50
CA SER A 330 27.51 -10.44 -1.56
C SER A 330 27.78 -11.86 -1.10
N ASP A 331 27.21 -12.24 0.03
CA ASP A 331 27.36 -13.60 0.56
C ASP A 331 26.72 -14.66 -0.35
N ASN A 332 25.73 -14.27 -1.15
CA ASN A 332 24.96 -15.15 -2.04
C ASN A 332 25.17 -14.86 -3.54
N ALA A 333 26.27 -14.18 -3.90
CA ALA A 333 26.49 -13.68 -5.26
C ALA A 333 26.43 -14.78 -6.32
N ALA A 334 26.91 -15.99 -5.99
CA ALA A 334 26.90 -17.17 -6.87
C ALA A 334 25.49 -17.55 -7.37
N ARG A 335 24.44 -17.24 -6.61
CA ARG A 335 23.04 -17.52 -6.97
C ARG A 335 22.33 -16.28 -7.49
N VAL A 336 22.57 -15.12 -6.89
CA VAL A 336 21.88 -13.85 -7.22
C VAL A 336 22.36 -13.28 -8.56
N LEU A 337 23.67 -13.22 -8.79
CA LEU A 337 24.24 -12.56 -9.98
C LEU A 337 23.76 -13.18 -11.30
N PRO A 338 23.75 -14.51 -11.49
CA PRO A 338 23.23 -15.11 -12.72
C PRO A 338 21.76 -14.77 -13.02
N ILE A 339 20.95 -14.51 -12.00
CA ILE A 339 19.52 -14.14 -12.15
C ILE A 339 19.38 -12.68 -12.58
N MET A 340 20.15 -11.79 -11.96
CA MET A 340 20.06 -10.34 -12.20
C MET A 340 20.80 -9.88 -13.45
N PHE A 341 21.89 -10.55 -13.81
CA PHE A 341 22.78 -10.13 -14.90
C PHE A 341 22.06 -9.96 -16.25
N PRO A 342 21.19 -10.88 -16.72
CA PRO A 342 20.48 -10.72 -18.00
C PRO A 342 19.61 -9.46 -18.05
N ALA A 343 18.95 -9.12 -16.94
CA ALA A 343 18.09 -7.94 -16.82
C ALA A 343 18.91 -6.65 -16.87
N LEU A 344 19.97 -6.55 -16.06
CA LEU A 344 20.82 -5.37 -16.01
C LEU A 344 21.57 -5.16 -17.33
N TYR A 345 22.15 -6.23 -17.89
CA TYR A 345 22.94 -6.15 -19.12
C TYR A 345 22.10 -5.79 -20.35
N ARG A 346 20.86 -6.29 -20.44
CA ARG A 346 19.97 -5.94 -21.56
C ARG A 346 19.62 -4.45 -21.55
N ASN A 347 19.28 -3.92 -20.38
CA ASN A 347 18.83 -2.53 -20.23
C ASN A 347 19.99 -1.53 -20.19
N SER A 348 21.24 -1.97 -19.96
CA SER A 348 22.42 -1.10 -20.10
C SER A 348 22.76 -0.79 -21.56
N LYS A 349 22.32 -1.58 -22.54
CA LYS A 349 22.53 -1.27 -23.96
C LYS A 349 21.64 -0.13 -24.44
N SER A 350 20.41 -0.07 -23.96
CA SER A 350 19.45 0.95 -24.34
C SER A 350 18.32 1.00 -23.30
N HIS A 351 18.14 2.16 -22.70
CA HIS A 351 16.98 2.48 -21.88
C HIS A 351 16.53 3.90 -22.21
N TRP A 352 15.23 4.13 -22.35
CA TRP A 352 14.70 5.44 -22.77
C TRP A 352 14.94 6.54 -21.72
N ASN A 353 14.99 6.15 -20.45
CA ASN A 353 15.26 7.04 -19.32
C ASN A 353 16.75 6.98 -18.94
N LYS A 354 17.44 8.11 -19.02
CA LYS A 354 18.88 8.26 -18.73
C LYS A 354 19.24 8.01 -17.26
N THR A 355 18.36 8.36 -16.31
CA THR A 355 18.61 8.14 -14.88
C THR A 355 18.68 6.66 -14.57
N ILE A 356 17.71 5.89 -15.06
CA ILE A 356 17.68 4.43 -14.90
C ILE A 356 18.89 3.79 -15.56
N HIS A 357 19.27 4.27 -16.74
CA HIS A 357 20.47 3.81 -17.43
C HIS A 357 21.73 3.97 -16.56
N GLY A 358 21.91 5.13 -15.91
CA GLY A 358 22.99 5.35 -14.94
C GLY A 358 22.91 4.46 -13.69
N LEU A 359 21.71 4.26 -13.13
CA LEU A 359 21.51 3.36 -11.99
C LEU A 359 21.84 1.90 -12.33
N ILE A 360 21.50 1.44 -13.53
CA ILE A 360 21.86 0.09 -14.03
C ILE A 360 23.38 -0.05 -14.13
N TYR A 361 24.08 0.96 -14.66
CA TYR A 361 25.55 0.94 -14.71
C TYR A 361 26.17 0.88 -13.33
N ASN A 362 25.66 1.65 -12.38
CA ASN A 362 26.10 1.58 -10.99
C ASN A 362 25.90 0.18 -10.40
N ALA A 363 24.74 -0.43 -10.59
CA ALA A 363 24.47 -1.80 -10.13
C ALA A 363 25.39 -2.84 -10.78
N LEU A 364 25.65 -2.73 -12.09
CA LEU A 364 26.61 -3.59 -12.79
C LEU A 364 28.04 -3.43 -12.26
N LYS A 365 28.44 -2.20 -11.91
CA LYS A 365 29.73 -1.90 -11.27
C LYS A 365 29.88 -2.64 -9.95
N LEU A 366 28.89 -2.47 -9.07
CA LEU A 366 28.89 -3.10 -7.75
C LEU A 366 29.02 -4.62 -7.86
N PHE A 367 28.27 -5.24 -8.77
CA PHE A 367 28.40 -6.69 -9.01
C PHE A 367 29.78 -7.11 -9.54
N MET A 368 30.41 -6.29 -10.38
CA MET A 368 31.75 -6.56 -10.90
C MET A 368 32.81 -6.45 -9.79
N GLU A 369 32.70 -5.44 -8.92
CA GLU A 369 33.58 -5.24 -7.76
C GLU A 369 33.43 -6.36 -6.71
N MET A 370 32.23 -6.89 -6.55
CA MET A 370 31.96 -8.01 -5.63
C MET A 370 32.64 -9.31 -6.07
N ASN A 371 32.51 -9.70 -7.34
CA ASN A 371 33.15 -10.90 -7.86
C ASN A 371 33.40 -10.84 -9.37
N GLN A 372 34.58 -10.33 -9.75
CA GLN A 372 35.01 -10.17 -11.15
C GLN A 372 34.91 -11.48 -11.95
N LYS A 373 35.35 -12.59 -11.38
CA LYS A 373 35.36 -13.89 -12.07
C LYS A 373 33.95 -14.35 -12.39
N LEU A 374 33.05 -14.32 -11.39
CA LEU A 374 31.66 -14.71 -11.57
C LEU A 374 30.94 -13.79 -12.56
N PHE A 375 31.25 -12.50 -12.55
CA PHE A 375 30.72 -11.54 -13.51
C PHE A 375 31.12 -11.87 -14.96
N ASP A 376 32.40 -12.19 -15.18
CA ASP A 376 32.90 -12.58 -16.50
C ASP A 376 32.28 -13.92 -16.94
N ASP A 377 32.12 -14.89 -16.03
CA ASP A 377 31.45 -16.17 -16.29
C ASP A 377 29.96 -15.97 -16.68
N CYS A 378 29.22 -15.11 -15.95
CA CYS A 378 27.83 -14.75 -16.29
C CYS A 378 27.73 -14.08 -17.65
N THR A 379 28.72 -13.25 -18.00
CA THR A 379 28.79 -12.60 -19.31
C THR A 379 28.95 -13.62 -20.44
N GLN A 380 29.79 -14.64 -20.25
CA GLN A 380 29.97 -15.72 -21.21
C GLN A 380 28.72 -16.61 -21.31
N GLN A 381 28.11 -16.97 -20.19
CA GLN A 381 26.88 -17.75 -20.16
C GLN A 381 25.74 -17.03 -20.88
N TYR A 382 25.55 -15.73 -20.63
CA TYR A 382 24.56 -14.92 -21.31
C TYR A 382 24.75 -14.91 -22.84
N LYS A 383 26.00 -14.81 -23.31
CA LYS A 383 26.32 -14.92 -24.75
C LYS A 383 25.94 -16.28 -25.32
N ALA A 384 26.30 -17.36 -24.64
CA ALA A 384 26.00 -18.72 -25.07
C ALA A 384 24.48 -18.97 -25.11
N GLU A 385 23.74 -18.51 -24.10
CA GLU A 385 22.27 -18.62 -24.06
C GLU A 385 21.61 -17.82 -25.18
N LYS A 386 22.09 -16.62 -25.48
CA LYS A 386 21.59 -15.80 -26.59
C LYS A 386 21.82 -16.47 -27.95
N GLN A 387 22.98 -17.08 -28.17
CA GLN A 387 23.26 -17.86 -29.39
C GLN A 387 22.36 -19.11 -29.49
N LYS A 388 22.21 -19.85 -28.39
CA LYS A 388 21.31 -21.02 -28.33
C LYS A 388 19.85 -20.65 -28.57
N GLY A 389 19.41 -19.49 -28.08
CA GLY A 389 18.08 -18.93 -28.34
C GLY A 389 17.85 -18.64 -29.83
N ARG A 390 18.84 -18.05 -30.51
CA ARG A 390 18.80 -17.82 -31.97
C ARG A 390 18.71 -19.14 -32.75
N PHE A 391 19.49 -20.15 -32.35
CA PHE A 391 19.41 -21.48 -32.98
C PHE A 391 18.03 -22.11 -32.83
N ARG A 392 17.46 -22.10 -31.61
CA ARG A 392 16.10 -22.60 -31.35
C ARG A 392 15.01 -21.86 -32.15
N MET A 393 15.18 -20.56 -32.37
CA MET A 393 14.26 -19.76 -33.18
C MET A 393 14.33 -20.20 -34.66
N LYS A 394 15.54 -20.41 -35.20
CA LYS A 394 15.72 -20.98 -36.54
C LYS A 394 15.13 -22.38 -36.67
N GLU A 395 15.40 -23.27 -35.72
CA GLU A 395 14.79 -24.62 -35.71
C GLU A 395 13.26 -24.54 -35.71
N ARG A 396 12.68 -23.60 -34.95
CA ARG A 396 11.24 -23.37 -34.92
C ARG A 396 10.71 -22.88 -36.27
N GLU A 397 11.39 -21.94 -36.91
CA GLU A 397 11.04 -21.46 -38.25
C GLU A 397 11.10 -22.59 -39.28
N GLU A 398 12.16 -23.40 -39.26
CA GLU A 398 12.30 -24.57 -40.14
C GLU A 398 11.19 -25.61 -39.90
N MET A 399 10.80 -25.85 -38.65
CA MET A 399 9.66 -26.73 -38.34
C MET A 399 8.34 -26.16 -38.88
N TRP A 400 8.10 -24.85 -38.74
CA TRP A 400 6.91 -24.21 -39.31
C TRP A 400 6.89 -24.27 -40.83
N GLN A 401 8.03 -24.04 -41.49
CA GLN A 401 8.17 -24.17 -42.95
C GLN A 401 7.85 -25.59 -43.42
N LYS A 402 8.36 -26.62 -42.73
CA LYS A 402 8.04 -28.02 -43.04
C LYS A 402 6.54 -28.31 -42.88
N ILE A 403 5.90 -27.78 -41.83
CA ILE A 403 4.45 -27.92 -41.63
C ILE A 403 3.69 -27.24 -42.77
N GLU A 404 4.10 -26.04 -43.18
CA GLU A 404 3.48 -25.29 -44.28
C GLU A 404 3.64 -26.01 -45.62
N GLU A 405 4.83 -26.56 -45.91
CA GLU A 405 5.07 -27.38 -47.10
C GLU A 405 4.20 -28.63 -47.13
N LEU A 406 4.11 -29.36 -46.02
CA LEU A 406 3.23 -30.54 -45.89
C LEU A 406 1.76 -30.16 -46.04
N ALA A 407 1.34 -29.04 -45.45
CA ALA A 407 -0.02 -28.53 -45.61
C ALA A 407 -0.33 -28.19 -47.07
N ARG A 408 0.64 -27.59 -47.80
CA ARG A 408 0.49 -27.25 -49.23
C ARG A 408 0.32 -28.48 -50.13
N LEU A 409 0.86 -29.63 -49.73
CA LEU A 409 0.70 -30.90 -50.44
C LEU A 409 -0.66 -31.56 -50.18
N ASN A 410 -1.47 -31.06 -49.24
CA ASN A 410 -2.79 -31.60 -48.96
C ASN A 410 -3.78 -31.28 -50.12
N PRO A 411 -4.50 -32.26 -50.68
CA PRO A 411 -5.50 -32.04 -51.74
C PRO A 411 -6.59 -31.02 -51.37
N GLN A 412 -6.87 -30.83 -50.08
CA GLN A 412 -7.86 -29.86 -49.58
C GLN A 412 -7.30 -28.45 -49.37
N TYR A 413 -5.99 -28.25 -49.50
CA TYR A 413 -5.31 -26.95 -49.34
C TYR A 413 -5.92 -25.80 -50.16
N PRO A 414 -6.38 -26.00 -51.41
CA PRO A 414 -7.01 -24.94 -52.20
C PRO A 414 -8.31 -24.40 -51.60
N MET A 415 -9.02 -25.19 -50.76
CA MET A 415 -10.30 -24.80 -50.16
C MET A 415 -10.13 -23.84 -48.96
N PHE A 416 -8.92 -23.75 -48.39
CA PHE A 416 -8.64 -22.97 -47.18
C PHE A 416 -7.59 -21.87 -47.40
N ARG A 417 -7.27 -21.54 -48.66
CA ARG A 417 -6.30 -20.51 -49.01
C ARG A 417 -6.84 -19.11 -48.69
N ALA A 418 -6.60 -18.62 -47.47
CA ALA A 418 -6.74 -17.21 -47.16
C ALA A 418 -5.60 -16.40 -47.82
N PRO A 419 -5.85 -15.15 -48.28
CA PRO A 419 -4.79 -14.27 -48.79
C PRO A 419 -3.74 -14.01 -47.70
N PRO A 420 -2.47 -13.78 -48.08
CA PRO A 420 -1.37 -13.65 -47.10
C PRO A 420 -1.59 -12.43 -46.19
N PRO A 421 -1.27 -12.53 -44.88
CA PRO A 421 -1.23 -11.35 -44.02
C PRO A 421 -0.15 -10.37 -44.49
N LEU A 422 -0.35 -9.08 -44.17
CA LEU A 422 0.58 -7.98 -44.37
C LEU A 422 1.99 -8.25 -43.81
N PRO A 423 3.03 -7.50 -44.23
CA PRO A 423 4.44 -7.83 -43.99
C PRO A 423 4.78 -7.98 -42.50
N PRO A 424 5.84 -8.73 -42.17
CA PRO A 424 6.22 -8.96 -40.78
C PRO A 424 6.54 -7.64 -40.09
N VAL A 425 5.97 -7.45 -38.90
CA VAL A 425 6.38 -6.42 -37.96
C VAL A 425 7.86 -6.65 -37.67
N TYR A 426 8.70 -5.66 -38.01
CA TYR A 426 10.14 -5.69 -37.75
C TYR A 426 10.39 -6.07 -36.28
N SER A 427 11.04 -7.22 -36.08
CA SER A 427 11.65 -7.55 -34.79
C SER A 427 12.80 -6.57 -34.56
N MET A 428 12.74 -5.77 -33.50
CA MET A 428 13.93 -5.05 -33.03
C MET A 428 14.92 -6.09 -32.48
N GLU A 429 15.81 -6.57 -33.34
CA GLU A 429 16.94 -7.39 -32.93
C GLU A 429 17.88 -6.55 -32.05
N THR A 430 18.06 -6.93 -30.78
CA THR A 430 19.19 -6.43 -30.00
C THR A 430 20.42 -7.28 -30.35
N GLU A 431 21.47 -6.65 -30.85
CA GLU A 431 22.70 -7.32 -31.29
C GLU A 431 23.40 -8.11 -30.17
N THR A 432 24.05 -9.21 -30.56
CA THR A 432 24.92 -10.01 -29.67
C THR A 432 26.09 -9.16 -29.19
N PRO A 433 26.41 -9.17 -27.89
CA PRO A 433 27.48 -8.33 -27.39
C PRO A 433 28.85 -8.76 -27.93
N THR A 434 29.55 -7.83 -28.58
CA THR A 434 30.92 -8.03 -29.07
C THR A 434 31.91 -8.03 -27.88
N ALA A 435 33.18 -8.37 -28.11
CA ALA A 435 34.22 -8.19 -27.09
C ALA A 435 34.46 -6.68 -26.80
N GLU A 436 34.27 -5.85 -27.82
CA GLU A 436 34.37 -4.40 -27.75
C GLU A 436 33.25 -3.77 -26.92
N ASP A 437 32.01 -4.25 -27.06
CA ASP A 437 30.86 -3.82 -26.23
C ASP A 437 31.13 -4.02 -24.74
N ILE A 438 31.84 -5.10 -24.36
CA ILE A 438 32.16 -5.39 -22.96
C ILE A 438 33.29 -4.50 -22.47
N GLN A 439 34.34 -4.29 -23.26
CA GLN A 439 35.39 -3.36 -22.88
C GLN A 439 34.88 -1.92 -22.82
N LEU A 440 33.95 -1.55 -23.70
CA LEU A 440 33.24 -0.27 -23.65
C LEU A 440 32.38 -0.21 -22.41
N LEU A 441 31.58 -1.25 -22.11
CA LEU A 441 30.80 -1.31 -20.88
C LEU A 441 31.69 -1.17 -19.64
N LYS A 442 32.80 -1.91 -19.53
CA LYS A 442 33.75 -1.81 -18.41
C LYS A 442 34.31 -0.38 -18.29
N ARG A 443 34.73 0.25 -19.39
CA ARG A 443 35.17 1.65 -19.41
C ARG A 443 34.07 2.65 -19.07
N THR A 444 32.86 2.48 -19.60
CA THR A 444 31.70 3.36 -19.36
C THR A 444 31.24 3.25 -17.91
N VAL A 445 31.18 2.04 -17.37
CA VAL A 445 30.91 1.76 -15.95
C VAL A 445 31.89 2.52 -15.05
N GLU A 446 33.18 2.49 -15.37
CA GLU A 446 34.22 3.22 -14.62
C GLU A 446 34.05 4.75 -14.73
N THR A 447 33.65 5.27 -15.90
CA THR A 447 33.59 6.71 -16.19
C THR A 447 32.30 7.38 -15.68
N GLU A 448 31.13 6.77 -15.89
CA GLU A 448 29.83 7.36 -15.50
C GLU A 448 29.57 7.31 -13.99
N ALA A 449 30.09 6.29 -13.30
CA ALA A 449 29.96 6.17 -11.84
C ALA A 449 30.62 7.34 -11.07
N VAL A 450 31.72 7.90 -11.59
CA VAL A 450 32.42 9.05 -10.99
C VAL A 450 31.59 10.33 -11.08
N GLN A 451 30.72 10.44 -12.09
CA GLN A 451 29.84 11.59 -12.29
C GLN A 451 28.61 11.53 -11.36
N MET A 452 27.99 10.35 -11.22
CA MET A 452 26.81 10.16 -10.35
C MET A 452 27.09 10.36 -8.85
N LEU A 453 28.25 9.93 -8.34
CA LEU A 453 28.66 10.18 -6.94
C LEU A 453 28.71 11.66 -6.56
N LYS A 454 28.88 12.55 -7.54
CA LYS A 454 28.85 14.01 -7.34
C LYS A 454 27.43 14.57 -7.33
N ASP A 455 26.49 13.92 -8.01
CA ASP A 455 25.11 14.39 -8.16
C ASP A 455 24.19 13.88 -7.03
N ILE A 456 24.43 12.68 -6.49
CA ILE A 456 23.69 12.12 -5.34
C ILE A 456 23.90 12.94 -4.05
N LYS A 457 25.06 13.61 -3.90
CA LYS A 457 25.35 14.48 -2.74
C LYS A 457 24.53 15.79 -2.69
N LYS A 458 23.69 16.07 -3.69
CA LYS A 458 22.78 17.22 -3.68
C LYS A 458 21.35 16.73 -3.48
N GLU A 459 20.89 16.75 -2.23
CA GLU A 459 19.46 16.56 -1.90
C GLU A 459 18.57 17.46 -2.78
N LYS A 460 17.56 16.87 -3.41
CA LYS A 460 16.51 17.62 -4.11
C LYS A 460 15.13 17.15 -3.64
N VAL A 461 14.42 18.11 -3.05
CA VAL A 461 13.00 18.07 -2.76
C VAL A 461 12.21 17.86 -4.06
N LEU A 462 11.30 16.88 -4.04
CA LEU A 462 10.42 16.52 -5.16
C LEU A 462 9.46 17.66 -5.49
N LEU A 463 9.78 18.44 -6.51
CA LEU A 463 8.81 19.32 -7.19
C LEU A 463 8.47 18.70 -8.55
N ARG A 464 7.19 18.39 -8.73
CA ARG A 464 6.58 17.86 -9.95
C ARG A 464 6.89 18.79 -11.14
N ARG A 465 7.94 18.48 -11.92
CA ARG A 465 8.20 19.13 -13.20
C ARG A 465 7.33 18.47 -14.27
N LYS A 466 6.52 19.27 -14.97
CA LYS A 466 5.87 18.85 -16.22
C LYS A 466 6.96 18.42 -17.20
N SER A 467 6.82 17.22 -17.77
CA SER A 467 7.74 16.72 -18.80
C SER A 467 7.62 17.58 -20.05
N GLU A 468 8.70 18.24 -20.44
CA GLU A 468 8.85 18.77 -21.80
C GLU A 468 9.41 17.64 -22.66
N LEU A 469 8.58 17.13 -23.58
CA LEU A 469 8.98 16.11 -24.56
C LEU A 469 10.04 16.72 -25.51
N PRO A 470 11.05 15.94 -25.96
CA PRO A 470 11.98 16.40 -26.98
C PRO A 470 11.24 16.70 -28.28
N GLN A 471 11.33 17.93 -28.76
CA GLN A 471 10.76 18.35 -30.04
C GLN A 471 11.65 17.86 -31.18
N ASP A 472 11.25 16.76 -31.82
CA ASP A 472 11.88 16.33 -33.07
C ASP A 472 11.48 17.28 -34.21
N VAL A 473 12.48 17.93 -34.80
CA VAL A 473 12.34 18.92 -35.88
C VAL A 473 11.69 18.28 -37.12
N TYR A 474 11.91 16.98 -37.36
CA TYR A 474 11.25 16.26 -38.46
C TYR A 474 9.77 16.03 -38.18
N THR A 475 9.42 15.68 -36.94
CA THR A 475 8.03 15.54 -36.49
C THR A 475 7.28 16.87 -36.53
N ILE A 476 7.91 17.99 -36.13
CA ILE A 476 7.29 19.32 -36.23
C ILE A 476 7.07 19.72 -37.70
N LYS A 477 8.06 19.52 -38.57
CA LYS A 477 7.89 19.78 -40.02
C LYS A 477 6.80 18.91 -40.65
N ALA A 478 6.68 17.65 -40.23
CA ALA A 478 5.65 16.75 -40.71
C ALA A 478 4.25 17.19 -40.25
N LEU A 479 4.13 17.67 -39.01
CA LEU A 479 2.87 18.21 -38.47
C LEU A 479 2.50 19.56 -39.11
N GLU A 480 3.46 20.44 -39.38
CA GLU A 480 3.25 21.71 -40.10
C GLU A 480 2.88 21.50 -41.57
N ALA A 481 3.44 20.46 -42.21
CA ALA A 481 3.11 20.10 -43.59
C ALA A 481 1.75 19.38 -43.72
N HIS A 482 1.19 18.86 -42.62
CA HIS A 482 -0.06 18.12 -42.62
C HIS A 482 -1.26 19.08 -42.57
N LYS A 483 -1.72 19.57 -43.73
CA LYS A 483 -3.01 20.25 -43.83
C LYS A 483 -4.14 19.25 -43.60
N ARG A 484 -4.96 19.46 -42.56
CA ARG A 484 -6.20 18.70 -42.34
C ARG A 484 -7.13 18.89 -43.55
N ALA A 485 -7.75 17.81 -44.03
CA ALA A 485 -8.72 17.84 -45.13
C ALA A 485 -10.10 18.40 -44.69
N GLU A 486 -10.13 19.39 -43.79
CA GLU A 486 -11.38 20.02 -43.33
C GLU A 486 -11.97 20.97 -44.39
N GLU A 487 -11.18 21.47 -45.35
CA GLU A 487 -11.69 22.27 -46.49
C GLU A 487 -12.59 21.48 -47.45
N PHE A 488 -12.67 20.14 -47.32
CA PHE A 488 -13.53 19.28 -48.14
C PHE A 488 -14.72 18.67 -47.39
N LEU A 489 -14.92 19.03 -46.11
CA LEU A 489 -16.08 18.61 -45.34
C LEU A 489 -17.09 19.76 -45.31
N THR A 490 -18.00 19.79 -46.29
CA THR A 490 -19.19 20.65 -46.23
C THR A 490 -20.01 20.27 -45.01
N ALA A 491 -20.05 21.15 -44.02
CA ALA A 491 -20.90 21.00 -42.84
C ALA A 491 -22.38 20.99 -43.26
N SER A 492 -23.06 19.86 -43.04
CA SER A 492 -24.51 19.81 -43.05
C SER A 492 -25.04 20.56 -41.83
N GLN A 493 -25.53 21.78 -42.04
CA GLN A 493 -26.46 22.42 -41.11
C GLN A 493 -27.81 21.71 -41.22
N GLU A 494 -28.20 20.97 -40.19
CA GLU A 494 -29.59 20.82 -39.72
C GLU A 494 -29.64 19.83 -38.55
N ALA A 495 -29.92 20.34 -37.36
CA ALA A 495 -31.08 19.94 -36.55
C ALA A 495 -31.02 20.66 -35.19
N LEU A 496 -32.12 21.39 -34.95
CA LEU A 496 -32.56 21.96 -33.67
C LEU A 496 -32.81 20.89 -32.61
#